data_AF-A0A7H1N2L9-F1
#
_entry.id   AF-A0A7H1N2L9-F1
#
_cell.length_a   1.000
_cell.length_b   1.000
_cell.length_c   1.000
_cell.angle_alpha   90.00
_cell.angle_beta   90.00
_cell.angle_gamma   90.00
#
_symmetry.space_group_name_H-M   'P 1'
#
loop_
_entity.id
_entity.type
_entity.pdbx_description
1 polymer ?
#
loop_
_entity_poly.entity_id
_entity_poly.type
_entity_poly.pdbx_seq_one_letter_code
_entity_poly.pdbx_strand_id
1 'polypeptide(L)'
;MTALVLPVIVGSPRPHRHGPPDALRMADDMAATLPAADATLLRRAFEARTAVIRDNQAKMAAFPDRLRAATDAEPFRIDALAAVFADGQAARGAFEEAIAISVLDAVGQMSQEGRHRLAAWRPGAPDRLPPPPPDRR
;
A
#
# COMPACT_ATOMS: atom_id res chain seq x y z
N MET A 1 11.94 35.86 -30.47
CA MET A 1 12.06 34.77 -29.46
C MET A 1 10.77 33.98 -29.50
N THR A 2 10.81 32.76 -30.04
CA THR A 2 9.64 31.92 -30.27
C THR A 2 9.51 30.93 -29.12
N ALA A 3 8.43 31.01 -28.35
CA ALA A 3 8.15 30.06 -27.27
C ALA A 3 7.36 28.87 -27.84
N LEU A 4 7.92 27.66 -27.72
CA LEU A 4 7.17 26.42 -27.93
C LEU A 4 6.21 26.21 -26.76
N VAL A 5 4.91 26.14 -27.06
CA VAL A 5 3.89 25.65 -26.14
C VAL A 5 3.74 24.15 -26.41
N LEU A 6 4.13 23.32 -25.44
CA LEU A 6 3.85 21.88 -25.48
C LEU A 6 2.40 21.63 -25.03
N PRO A 7 1.62 20.80 -25.74
CA PRO A 7 0.28 20.46 -25.31
C PRO A 7 0.32 19.52 -24.10
N VAL A 8 -0.39 19.90 -23.04
CA VAL A 8 -0.71 18.99 -21.92
C VAL A 8 -1.70 17.96 -22.45
N ILE A 9 -1.23 16.72 -22.59
CA ILE A 9 -2.10 15.56 -22.82
C ILE A 9 -2.85 15.29 -21.51
N VAL A 10 -4.11 15.70 -21.46
CA VAL A 10 -5.04 15.36 -20.37
C VAL A 10 -5.37 13.88 -20.51
N GLY A 11 -4.62 13.03 -19.79
CA GLY A 11 -5.02 11.65 -19.56
C GLY A 11 -6.27 11.63 -18.67
N SER A 12 -7.29 10.89 -19.08
CA SER A 12 -8.53 10.71 -18.30
C SER A 12 -8.23 10.21 -16.87
N PRO A 13 -8.87 10.75 -15.82
CA PRO A 13 -8.66 10.27 -14.46
C PRO A 13 -9.16 8.83 -14.37
N ARG A 14 -8.24 7.88 -14.12
CA ARG A 14 -8.65 6.56 -13.64
C ARG A 14 -9.36 6.78 -12.30
N PRO A 15 -10.52 6.15 -12.05
CA PRO A 15 -11.17 6.27 -10.74
C PRO A 15 -10.19 5.80 -9.67
N HIS A 16 -9.70 6.75 -8.87
CA HIS A 16 -8.89 6.45 -7.71
C HIS A 16 -9.78 5.65 -6.76
N ARG A 17 -9.45 4.38 -6.51
CA ARG A 17 -9.96 3.69 -5.31
C ARG A 17 -9.41 4.48 -4.13
N HIS A 18 -10.22 5.39 -3.59
CA HIS A 18 -9.87 6.28 -2.49
C HIS A 18 -9.77 5.49 -1.19
N GLY A 19 -8.58 4.99 -0.90
CA GLY A 19 -8.20 4.41 0.37
C GLY A 19 -6.76 3.90 0.30
N PRO A 20 -5.92 4.08 1.33
CA PRO A 20 -4.66 3.37 1.41
C PRO A 20 -4.92 1.86 1.25
N PRO A 21 -4.12 1.12 0.47
CA PRO A 21 -4.31 -0.32 0.36
C PRO A 21 -4.26 -0.95 1.76
N ASP A 22 -5.29 -1.74 2.09
CA ASP A 22 -5.30 -2.56 3.29
C ASP A 22 -4.16 -3.57 3.21
N ALA A 23 -3.09 -3.33 3.98
CA ALA A 23 -1.89 -4.15 3.98
C ALA A 23 -2.14 -5.58 4.44
N LEU A 24 -3.10 -5.80 5.34
CA LEU A 24 -3.44 -7.14 5.82
C LEU A 24 -4.19 -7.91 4.73
N ARG A 25 -5.16 -7.27 4.07
CA ARG A 25 -5.83 -7.84 2.89
C ARG A 25 -4.82 -8.12 1.77
N MET A 26 -3.86 -7.24 1.55
CA MET A 26 -2.78 -7.44 0.58
C MET A 26 -1.93 -8.66 0.94
N ALA A 27 -1.61 -8.86 2.22
CA ALA A 27 -0.88 -10.04 2.69
C ALA A 27 -1.67 -11.33 2.48
N ASP A 28 -2.98 -11.31 2.70
CA ASP A 28 -3.85 -12.44 2.39
C ASP A 28 -3.91 -12.75 0.89
N ASP A 29 -4.04 -11.72 0.04
CA ASP A 29 -4.01 -11.84 -1.42
C ASP A 29 -2.67 -12.44 -1.90
N MET A 30 -1.55 -12.04 -1.30
CA MET A 30 -0.22 -12.62 -1.57
C MET A 30 -0.18 -14.09 -1.13
N ALA A 31 -0.58 -14.37 0.10
CA ALA A 31 -0.54 -15.71 0.69
C ALA A 31 -1.38 -16.73 -0.08
N ALA A 32 -2.50 -16.30 -0.69
CA ALA A 32 -3.35 -17.15 -1.52
C ALA A 32 -2.64 -17.75 -2.75
N THR A 33 -1.57 -17.11 -3.22
CA THR A 33 -0.79 -17.59 -4.38
C THR A 33 0.37 -18.53 -4.02
N LEU A 34 0.70 -18.62 -2.73
CA LEU A 34 1.88 -19.33 -2.22
C LEU A 34 1.59 -20.80 -1.90
N PRO A 35 2.62 -21.67 -1.88
CA PRO A 35 2.52 -22.97 -1.22
C PRO A 35 2.07 -22.81 0.24
N ALA A 36 1.31 -23.78 0.77
CA ALA A 36 0.66 -23.65 2.09
C ALA A 36 1.64 -23.34 3.25
N ALA A 37 2.82 -23.95 3.23
CA ALA A 37 3.86 -23.69 4.23
C ALA A 37 4.37 -22.25 4.15
N ASP A 38 4.68 -21.76 2.95
CA ASP A 38 5.17 -20.40 2.70
C ASP A 38 4.09 -19.34 2.98
N ALA A 39 2.83 -19.63 2.62
CA ALA A 39 1.68 -18.80 2.95
C ALA A 39 1.54 -18.59 4.47
N THR A 40 1.79 -19.64 5.26
CA THR A 40 1.76 -19.57 6.72
C THR A 40 2.86 -18.67 7.28
N LEU A 41 4.07 -18.74 6.69
CA LEU A 41 5.17 -17.84 7.07
C LEU A 41 4.83 -16.37 6.81
N LEU A 42 4.26 -16.07 5.64
CA LEU A 42 3.83 -14.71 5.30
C LEU A 42 2.76 -14.19 6.26
N ARG A 43 1.70 -14.98 6.50
CA ARG A 43 0.63 -14.58 7.41
C ARG A 43 1.14 -14.31 8.82
N ARG A 44 1.98 -15.19 9.37
CA ARG A 44 2.56 -15.00 10.72
C ARG A 44 3.42 -13.75 10.81
N ALA A 45 4.20 -13.45 9.78
CA ALA A 45 5.06 -12.26 9.77
C ALA A 45 4.26 -10.95 9.74
N PHE A 46 3.09 -10.93 9.09
CA PHE A 46 2.15 -9.81 9.13
C PHE A 46 1.35 -9.78 10.44
N GLU A 47 0.92 -10.94 10.94
CA GLU A 47 0.20 -11.07 12.20
C GLU A 47 0.97 -10.43 13.35
N ALA A 48 2.28 -10.72 13.44
CA ALA A 48 3.19 -10.16 14.43
C ALA A 48 3.28 -8.62 14.44
N ARG A 49 2.88 -7.96 13.35
CA ARG A 49 2.94 -6.48 13.18
C ARG A 49 1.56 -5.86 12.97
N THR A 50 0.49 -6.63 13.16
CA THR A 50 -0.90 -6.19 12.91
C THR A 50 -1.25 -4.91 13.66
N ALA A 51 -0.87 -4.79 14.93
CA ALA A 51 -1.15 -3.61 15.73
C ALA A 51 -0.49 -2.34 15.12
N VAL A 52 0.81 -2.41 14.83
CA VAL A 52 1.56 -1.30 14.22
C VAL A 52 0.97 -0.90 12.88
N ILE A 53 0.61 -1.88 12.04
CA ILE A 53 0.01 -1.64 10.73
C ILE A 53 -1.35 -0.92 10.89
N ARG A 54 -2.24 -1.46 11.73
CA ARG A 54 -3.60 -0.91 11.92
C ARG A 54 -3.57 0.48 12.55
N ASP A 55 -2.76 0.69 13.58
CA ASP A 55 -2.68 1.96 14.29
C ASP A 55 -2.19 3.08 13.36
N ASN A 56 -1.16 2.80 12.55
CA ASN A 56 -0.63 3.79 11.63
C ASN A 56 -1.53 4.01 10.41
N GLN A 57 -2.23 2.98 9.91
CA GLN A 57 -3.30 3.16 8.92
C GLN A 57 -4.42 4.05 9.46
N ALA A 58 -4.85 3.85 10.71
CA ALA A 58 -5.87 4.68 11.34
C ALA A 58 -5.42 6.15 11.48
N LYS A 59 -4.17 6.38 11.91
CA LYS A 59 -3.58 7.73 11.97
C LYS A 59 -3.55 8.40 10.60
N MET A 60 -3.14 7.67 9.56
CA MET A 60 -3.13 8.17 8.19
C MET A 60 -4.56 8.47 7.68
N ALA A 61 -5.53 7.62 8.00
CA ALA A 61 -6.93 7.84 7.61
C ALA A 61 -7.54 9.07 8.29
N ALA A 62 -7.16 9.35 9.54
CA ALA A 62 -7.61 10.52 10.30
C ALA A 62 -6.87 11.82 9.93
N PHE A 63 -5.79 11.75 9.14
CA PHE A 63 -4.95 12.90 8.80
C PHE A 63 -5.73 14.08 8.19
N PRO A 64 -6.64 13.90 7.21
CA PRO A 64 -7.37 15.03 6.62
C PRO A 64 -8.22 15.79 7.63
N ASP A 65 -8.86 15.09 8.57
CA ASP A 65 -9.70 15.72 9.58
C ASP A 65 -8.87 16.46 10.63
N ARG A 66 -7.73 15.88 11.04
CA ARG A 66 -6.76 16.56 11.92
C ARG A 66 -6.19 17.81 11.27
N LEU A 67 -5.89 17.74 9.97
CA LEU A 67 -5.37 18.87 9.20
C LEU A 67 -6.40 20.01 9.12
N ARG A 68 -7.66 19.68 8.83
CA ARG A 68 -8.76 20.66 8.82
C ARG A 68 -8.94 21.31 10.20
N ALA A 69 -9.01 20.51 11.26
CA ALA A 69 -9.16 20.99 12.63
C ALA A 69 -8.02 21.92 13.08
N ALA A 70 -6.77 21.61 12.71
CA ALA A 70 -5.63 22.47 13.04
C ALA A 70 -5.61 23.78 12.24
N THR A 71 -6.17 23.78 11.03
CA THR A 71 -6.26 24.97 10.17
C THR A 71 -7.37 25.91 10.65
N ASP A 72 -8.51 25.36 11.06
CA ASP A 72 -9.69 26.12 11.52
C ASP A 72 -9.63 26.48 13.01
N ALA A 73 -8.56 26.14 13.72
CA ALA A 73 -8.41 26.42 15.15
C ALA A 73 -8.29 27.92 15.42
N GLU A 74 -9.02 28.40 16.43
CA GLU A 74 -8.92 29.78 16.94
C GLU A 74 -8.48 29.75 18.43
N PRO A 75 -7.32 30.32 18.78
CA PRO A 75 -6.37 30.98 17.88
C PRO A 75 -5.63 30.01 16.96
N PHE A 76 -5.33 30.45 15.73
CA PHE A 76 -4.50 29.69 14.80
C PHE A 76 -3.09 29.51 15.35
N ARG A 77 -2.56 28.28 15.27
CA ARG A 77 -1.22 27.92 15.75
C ARG A 77 -0.45 27.15 14.68
N ILE A 78 0.54 27.82 14.09
CA ILE A 78 1.41 27.21 13.07
C ILE A 78 2.13 25.96 13.59
N ASP A 79 2.54 25.95 14.86
CA ASP A 79 3.21 24.80 15.48
C ASP A 79 2.29 23.58 15.57
N ALA A 80 0.98 23.79 15.79
CA ALA A 80 -0.01 22.72 15.85
C ALA A 80 -0.24 22.12 14.46
N LEU A 81 -0.30 22.95 13.43
CA LEU A 81 -0.36 22.51 12.05
C LEU A 81 0.88 21.71 11.65
N ALA A 82 2.08 22.20 12.00
CA ALA A 82 3.34 21.50 11.75
C ALA A 82 3.40 20.14 12.45
N ALA A 83 2.90 20.03 13.68
CA ALA A 83 2.82 18.78 14.42
C ALA A 83 1.91 17.74 13.71
N VAL A 84 0.78 18.16 13.14
CA VAL A 84 -0.08 17.25 12.36
C VAL A 84 0.67 16.67 11.15
N PHE A 85 1.42 17.49 10.42
CA PHE A 85 2.26 17.02 9.30
C PHE A 85 3.35 16.05 9.77
N ALA A 86 4.07 16.37 10.84
CA ALA A 86 5.10 15.50 11.41
C ALA A 86 4.53 14.13 11.82
N ASP A 87 3.40 14.13 12.51
CA ASP A 87 2.68 12.90 12.89
C ASP A 87 2.27 12.06 11.68
N GLY A 88 1.77 12.72 10.62
CA GLY A 88 1.38 12.05 9.38
C GLY A 88 2.56 11.36 8.68
N GLN A 89 3.69 12.04 8.60
CA GLN A 89 4.93 11.47 8.03
C GLN A 89 5.46 10.31 8.89
N ALA A 90 5.48 10.47 10.22
CA ALA A 90 5.91 9.41 11.13
C ALA A 90 5.00 8.17 11.01
N ALA A 91 3.68 8.36 10.95
CA ALA A 91 2.75 7.25 10.76
C ALA A 91 2.96 6.54 9.42
N ARG A 92 3.18 7.30 8.34
CA ARG A 92 3.47 6.72 7.02
C ARG A 92 4.76 5.89 7.04
N GLY A 93 5.84 6.43 7.61
CA GLY A 93 7.12 5.74 7.73
C GLY A 93 7.01 4.44 8.53
N ALA A 94 6.37 4.50 9.71
CA ALA A 94 6.17 3.31 10.56
C ALA A 94 5.31 2.23 9.88
N PHE A 95 4.30 2.64 9.10
CA PHE A 95 3.48 1.72 8.31
C PHE A 95 4.29 1.02 7.20
N GLU A 96 5.06 1.78 6.43
CA GLU A 96 5.90 1.24 5.35
C GLU A 96 6.98 0.30 5.90
N GLU A 97 7.63 0.69 7.00
CA GLU A 97 8.63 -0.12 7.68
C GLU A 97 8.05 -1.44 8.19
N ALA A 98 6.87 -1.41 8.84
CA ALA A 98 6.22 -2.62 9.35
C ALA A 98 5.95 -3.63 8.22
N ILE A 99 5.48 -3.16 7.06
CA ILE A 99 5.27 -4.02 5.88
C ILE A 99 6.59 -4.58 5.38
N ALA A 100 7.61 -3.72 5.20
CA ALA A 100 8.90 -4.14 4.67
C ALA A 100 9.54 -5.24 5.54
N ILE A 101 9.52 -5.06 6.87
CA ILE A 101 10.07 -6.06 7.80
C ILE A 101 9.23 -7.35 7.77
N SER A 102 7.91 -7.28 7.74
CA SER A 102 7.06 -8.49 7.60
C SER A 102 7.39 -9.29 6.34
N VAL A 103 7.61 -8.62 5.21
CA VAL A 103 7.99 -9.27 3.96
C VAL A 103 9.39 -9.89 4.06
N LEU A 104 10.37 -9.16 4.61
CA LEU A 104 11.74 -9.65 4.78
C LEU A 104 11.79 -10.89 5.69
N ASP A 105 11.12 -10.85 6.84
CA ASP A 105 11.04 -11.96 7.80
C ASP A 105 10.48 -13.23 7.16
N ALA A 106 9.43 -13.07 6.35
CA ALA A 106 8.79 -14.19 5.65
C ALA A 106 9.69 -14.74 4.54
N VAL A 107 10.23 -13.88 3.66
CA VAL A 107 11.08 -14.27 2.53
C VAL A 107 12.34 -15.00 2.98
N GLY A 108 12.93 -14.61 4.11
CA GLY A 108 14.11 -15.28 4.69
C GLY A 108 13.88 -16.74 5.09
N GLN A 109 12.62 -17.14 5.30
CA GLN A 109 12.24 -18.49 5.74
C GLN A 109 11.53 -19.31 4.65
N MET A 110 11.07 -18.65 3.59
CA MET A 110 10.34 -19.31 2.51
C MET A 110 11.21 -20.27 1.70
N SER A 111 10.55 -21.22 1.06
CA SER A 111 11.16 -22.04 0.00
C SER A 111 11.57 -21.20 -1.21
N GLN A 112 12.41 -21.76 -2.09
CA GLN A 112 12.74 -21.12 -3.36
C GLN A 112 11.49 -20.89 -4.23
N GLU A 113 10.58 -21.86 -4.29
CA GLU A 113 9.31 -21.74 -5.02
C GLU A 113 8.44 -20.61 -4.46
N GLY A 114 8.32 -20.53 -3.13
CA GLY A 114 7.58 -19.45 -2.45
C GLY A 114 8.12 -18.06 -2.82
N ARG A 115 9.45 -17.89 -2.78
CA ARG A 115 10.10 -16.64 -3.22
C ARG A 115 9.84 -16.33 -4.70
N HIS A 116 9.89 -17.32 -5.58
CA HIS A 116 9.59 -17.14 -7.00
C HIS A 116 8.14 -16.68 -7.24
N ARG A 117 7.16 -17.32 -6.57
CA ARG A 117 5.76 -16.90 -6.68
C ARG A 117 5.52 -15.50 -6.13
N LEU A 118 6.12 -15.17 -5.00
CA LEU A 118 6.02 -13.83 -4.43
C LEU A 118 6.63 -12.78 -5.36
N ALA A 119 7.77 -13.05 -6.00
CA ALA A 119 8.38 -12.16 -6.98
C ALA A 119 7.51 -11.94 -8.24
N ALA A 120 6.75 -12.97 -8.64
CA ALA A 120 5.81 -12.92 -9.75
C ALA A 120 4.47 -12.23 -9.41
N TRP A 121 4.17 -12.04 -8.12
CA TRP A 121 2.90 -11.50 -7.67
C TRP A 121 2.69 -10.04 -8.14
N ARG A 122 1.43 -9.70 -8.44
CA ARG A 122 1.02 -8.36 -8.90
C ARG A 122 -0.26 -7.94 -8.17
N PRO A 123 -0.28 -6.76 -7.50
CA PRO A 123 -1.49 -6.24 -6.89
C PRO A 123 -2.59 -6.02 -7.93
N GLY A 124 -3.75 -6.62 -7.73
CA GLY A 124 -4.94 -6.38 -8.57
C GLY A 124 -4.89 -7.00 -9.97
N ALA A 125 -3.97 -7.94 -10.23
CA ALA A 125 -4.09 -8.75 -11.44
C ALA A 125 -5.38 -9.60 -11.33
N PRO A 126 -6.30 -9.54 -12.30
CA PRO A 126 -7.34 -10.56 -12.39
C PRO A 126 -6.65 -11.91 -12.55
N ASP A 127 -7.20 -12.95 -11.91
CA ASP A 127 -6.87 -14.34 -12.24
C ASP A 127 -6.67 -14.44 -13.75
N ARG A 128 -5.52 -15.01 -14.17
CA ARG A 128 -5.12 -15.31 -15.55
C ARG A 128 -6.28 -15.15 -16.54
N LEU A 129 -6.21 -14.15 -17.42
CA LEU A 129 -7.08 -14.13 -18.60
C LEU A 129 -7.03 -15.54 -19.24
N PRO A 130 -8.19 -16.18 -19.51
CA PRO A 130 -8.17 -17.43 -20.26
C PRO A 130 -7.44 -17.20 -21.58
N PRO A 131 -6.68 -18.20 -22.09
CA PRO A 131 -5.97 -18.05 -23.35
C PRO A 131 -6.95 -17.56 -24.43
N PRO A 132 -6.50 -16.68 -25.35
CA PRO A 132 -7.36 -16.22 -26.43
C PRO A 132 -7.93 -17.44 -27.16
N PRO A 133 -9.22 -17.41 -27.56
CA PRO A 133 -9.79 -18.52 -28.31
C PRO A 133 -8.92 -18.78 -29.55
N PRO A 134 -8.68 -20.04 -29.93
CA PRO A 134 -7.85 -20.33 -31.09
C PRO A 134 -8.45 -19.63 -32.30
N ASP A 135 -7.60 -18.92 -33.05
CA ASP A 135 -8.00 -18.26 -34.29
C ASP A 135 -8.77 -19.25 -35.15
N ARG A 136 -10.06 -18.99 -35.34
CA ARG A 136 -10.85 -19.72 -36.32
C ARG A 136 -10.34 -19.26 -37.69
N ARG A 137 -9.53 -20.12 -38.30
CA ARG A 137 -9.17 -20.03 -39.72
C ARG A 137 -10.42 -20.01 -40.59
#